data_AF-A0A6G5AGZ4-F1
#
_entry.id   AF-A0A6G5AGZ4-F1
#
_cell.length_a   1.000
_cell.length_b   1.000
_cell.length_c   1.000
_cell.angle_alpha   90.00
_cell.angle_beta   90.00
_cell.angle_gamma   90.00
#
_symmetry.space_group_name_H-M   'P 1'
#
loop_
_entity.id
_entity.type
_entity.pdbx_description
1 polymer ?
#
loop_
_entity_poly.entity_id
_entity_poly.type
_entity_poly.pdbx_seq_one_letter_code
_entity_poly.pdbx_strand_id
1 'polypeptide(L)'
;GLFSFPRYEPFSNVIGRAAQWCSQQGSLRFCNAQSLEIKLKSGTMVDTQRMSYTEHAERTTFFVRVLRVAYSKEPIPVEGGLPPSPPLALHCKTFMPLQLTRGIFVPEFESLSATKKRLWP
;
A
#
# COMPACT_ATOMS: atom_id res chain seq x y z
N GLY A 1 14.11 -15.55 18.13
CA GLY A 1 15.54 -15.74 17.80
C GLY A 1 16.17 -14.37 17.63
N LEU A 2 17.32 -14.15 18.26
CA LEU A 2 18.10 -12.93 18.09
C LEU A 2 18.69 -12.92 16.68
N PHE A 3 18.46 -11.83 15.93
CA PHE A 3 18.96 -11.55 14.57
C PHE A 3 18.25 -12.16 13.35
N SER A 4 16.93 -12.37 13.37
CA SER A 4 16.19 -12.54 12.11
C SER A 4 15.75 -11.18 11.54
N PHE A 5 16.17 -10.85 10.33
CA PHE A 5 15.60 -9.73 9.59
C PHE A 5 14.10 -9.97 9.32
N PRO A 6 13.24 -8.95 9.43
CA PRO A 6 11.85 -9.07 9.04
C PRO A 6 11.76 -9.41 7.54
N ARG A 7 10.99 -10.45 7.20
CA ARG A 7 10.65 -10.77 5.82
C ARG A 7 9.46 -9.92 5.40
N TYR A 8 9.56 -9.26 4.26
CA TYR A 8 8.45 -8.49 3.70
C TYR A 8 7.76 -9.27 2.59
N GLU A 9 6.63 -8.75 2.14
CA GLU A 9 5.88 -9.32 1.04
C GLU A 9 5.34 -8.20 0.14
N PRO A 10 4.91 -8.55 -1.08
CA PRO A 10 4.10 -7.71 -1.91
C PRO A 10 2.93 -7.01 -1.20
N PHE A 11 2.85 -5.68 -1.32
CA PHE A 11 1.74 -4.91 -0.76
C PHE A 11 0.39 -5.31 -1.37
N SER A 12 0.39 -5.76 -2.64
CA SER A 12 -0.79 -6.33 -3.29
C SER A 12 -1.35 -7.55 -2.55
N ASN A 13 -0.49 -8.39 -1.97
CA ASN A 13 -0.91 -9.57 -1.21
C ASN A 13 -1.57 -9.17 0.10
N VAL A 14 -1.03 -8.15 0.78
CA VAL A 14 -1.63 -7.55 1.99
C VAL A 14 -3.02 -7.01 1.68
N ILE A 15 -3.18 -6.28 0.57
CA ILE A 15 -4.48 -5.76 0.14
C ILE A 15 -5.46 -6.88 -0.17
N GLY A 16 -5.04 -7.91 -0.91
CA GLY A 16 -5.90 -9.05 -1.24
C GLY A 16 -6.43 -9.77 0.00
N ARG A 17 -5.55 -10.06 0.97
CA ARG A 17 -5.96 -10.68 2.24
C ARG A 17 -6.86 -9.77 3.07
N ALA A 18 -6.57 -8.47 3.09
CA ALA A 18 -7.41 -7.51 3.80
C ALA A 18 -8.80 -7.39 3.16
N ALA A 19 -8.89 -7.39 1.83
CA ALA A 19 -10.17 -7.40 1.11
C ALA A 19 -10.99 -8.65 1.45
N GLN A 20 -10.35 -9.82 1.44
CA GLN A 20 -10.98 -11.08 1.84
C GLN A 20 -11.45 -11.01 3.29
N TRP A 21 -10.60 -10.57 4.21
CA TRP A 21 -10.98 -10.42 5.62
C TRP A 21 -12.18 -9.48 5.78
N CYS A 22 -12.18 -8.33 5.11
CA CYS A 22 -13.28 -7.35 5.14
C CYS A 22 -14.60 -7.96 4.66
N SER A 23 -14.57 -8.76 3.58
CA SER A 23 -15.77 -9.43 3.05
C SER A 23 -16.39 -10.47 4.00
N GLN A 24 -15.60 -10.98 4.95
CA GLN A 24 -16.05 -11.95 5.95
C GLN A 24 -16.63 -11.27 7.21
N GLN A 25 -16.52 -9.95 7.34
CA GLN A 25 -17.01 -9.23 8.52
C GLN A 25 -18.43 -8.73 8.31
N GLY A 26 -19.40 -9.40 8.93
CA GLY A 26 -20.82 -9.00 8.87
C GLY A 26 -21.25 -7.97 9.91
N SER A 27 -20.44 -7.71 10.93
CA SER A 27 -20.79 -6.84 12.08
C SER A 27 -19.84 -5.65 12.25
N LEU A 28 -18.99 -5.40 11.26
CA LEU A 28 -18.04 -4.28 11.28
C LEU A 28 -18.45 -3.24 10.24
N ARG A 29 -18.47 -1.98 10.67
CA ARG A 29 -18.52 -0.83 9.78
C ARG A 29 -17.10 -0.34 9.55
N PHE A 30 -16.65 -0.42 8.31
CA PHE A 30 -15.36 0.12 7.91
C PHE A 30 -15.44 1.64 7.78
N CYS A 31 -14.61 2.35 8.54
CA CYS A 31 -14.56 3.81 8.57
C CYS A 31 -13.51 4.38 7.61
N ASN A 32 -12.39 3.66 7.45
CA ASN A 32 -11.25 4.15 6.70
C ASN A 32 -10.31 3.01 6.30
N ALA A 33 -9.63 3.15 5.16
CA ALA A 33 -8.49 2.33 4.78
C ALA A 33 -7.39 3.21 4.17
N GLN A 34 -6.17 3.10 4.70
CA GLN A 34 -5.04 3.96 4.32
C GLN A 34 -3.77 3.15 4.12
N SER A 35 -2.94 3.60 3.18
CA SER A 35 -1.56 3.14 3.05
C SER A 35 -0.63 4.10 3.79
N LEU A 36 0.18 3.58 4.71
CA LEU A 36 1.19 4.34 5.44
C LEU A 36 2.58 3.93 4.94
N GLU A 37 3.48 4.88 4.75
CA GLU A 37 4.86 4.61 4.34
C GLU A 37 5.84 4.95 5.47
N ILE A 38 6.64 3.97 5.89
CA ILE A 38 7.53 4.08 7.04
C ILE A 38 8.97 3.95 6.56
N LYS A 39 9.74 5.05 6.62
CA LYS A 39 11.18 5.09 6.27
C LYS A 39 11.96 4.13 7.15
N LEU A 40 12.70 3.21 6.53
CA LEU A 40 13.60 2.31 7.23
C LEU A 40 14.93 3.02 7.49
N LYS A 41 15.46 2.89 8.72
CA LYS A 41 16.82 3.33 9.05
C LYS A 41 17.81 2.27 8.54
N SER A 42 18.95 2.71 8.00
CA SER A 42 19.92 1.86 7.27
C SER A 42 20.42 0.66 8.09
N GLY A 43 20.55 -0.51 7.45
CA GLY A 43 21.15 -1.73 8.05
C GLY A 43 20.38 -3.05 7.84
N THR A 44 19.31 -3.08 7.05
CA THR A 44 18.49 -4.30 6.85
C THR A 44 18.19 -4.50 5.36
N MET A 45 18.27 -5.75 4.88
CA MET A 45 18.04 -6.16 3.48
C MET A 45 16.62 -5.76 3.03
N VAL A 46 16.48 -5.20 1.83
CA VAL A 46 15.21 -4.61 1.34
C VAL A 46 14.70 -5.27 0.06
N ASP A 47 13.38 -5.31 -0.02
CA ASP A 47 12.50 -6.39 -0.42
C ASP A 47 11.10 -5.76 -0.61
N THR A 48 10.19 -6.21 -1.48
CA THR A 48 10.25 -6.77 -2.84
C THR A 48 9.24 -6.01 -3.72
N GLN A 49 8.75 -4.85 -3.27
CA GLN A 49 7.78 -4.00 -3.97
C GLN A 49 8.07 -2.50 -3.87
N ARG A 50 9.36 -2.14 -3.83
CA ARG A 50 9.83 -0.76 -3.72
C ARG A 50 11.13 -0.57 -4.51
N MET A 51 11.37 0.45 -5.34
CA MET A 51 10.93 1.86 -5.50
C MET A 51 11.69 2.86 -4.60
N SER A 52 12.95 3.10 -4.99
CA SER A 52 13.94 3.98 -4.36
C SER A 52 13.67 5.46 -4.62
N TYR A 53 13.96 6.32 -3.63
CA TYR A 53 14.11 7.76 -3.82
C TYR A 53 15.52 8.16 -3.37
N THR A 54 16.29 8.77 -4.28
CA THR A 54 17.63 9.28 -3.98
C THR A 54 17.48 10.71 -3.49
N GLU A 55 17.60 10.90 -2.18
CA GLU A 55 17.80 12.22 -1.60
C GLU A 55 19.30 12.53 -1.64
N HIS A 56 19.67 13.79 -1.92
CA HIS A 56 21.03 14.25 -2.18
C HIS A 56 22.11 13.52 -1.35
N ALA A 57 23.13 13.01 -2.06
CA ALA A 57 24.26 12.21 -1.58
C ALA A 57 23.96 10.72 -1.27
N GLU A 58 24.15 9.87 -2.29
CA GLU A 58 24.60 8.45 -2.25
C GLU A 58 23.93 7.45 -1.28
N ARG A 59 22.82 7.78 -0.60
CA ARG A 59 22.17 6.86 0.34
C ARG A 59 20.83 6.37 -0.19
N THR A 60 20.74 5.07 -0.48
CA THR A 60 19.48 4.40 -0.81
C THR A 60 18.52 4.48 0.38
N THR A 61 17.40 5.19 0.20
CA THR A 61 16.33 5.20 1.20
C THR A 61 15.33 4.11 0.88
N PHE A 62 15.11 3.24 1.86
CA PHE A 62 14.09 2.21 1.81
C PHE A 62 12.92 2.60 2.68
N PHE A 63 11.72 2.16 2.31
CA PHE A 63 10.59 2.28 3.20
C PHE A 63 9.68 1.05 3.13
N VAL A 64 8.86 0.85 4.13
CA VAL A 64 7.83 -0.22 4.15
C VAL A 64 6.47 0.43 3.97
N ARG A 65 5.58 -0.23 3.25
CA ARG A 65 4.19 0.21 3.12
C ARG A 65 3.29 -0.68 3.96
N VAL A 66 2.45 -0.06 4.79
CA VAL A 66 1.52 -0.73 5.71
C VAL A 66 0.10 -0.35 5.34
N LEU A 67 -0.82 -1.31 5.36
CA LEU A 67 -2.25 -1.06 5.21
C LEU A 67 -2.87 -0.91 6.61
N ARG A 68 -3.56 0.21 6.84
CA ARG A 68 -4.33 0.45 8.06
C ARG A 68 -5.82 0.48 7.71
N VAL A 69 -6.60 -0.42 8.30
CA VAL A 69 -8.07 -0.42 8.21
C VAL A 69 -8.64 -0.01 9.57
N ALA A 70 -9.47 1.03 9.59
CA ALA A 70 -10.18 1.48 10.78
C ALA A 70 -11.66 1.10 10.67
N TYR A 71 -12.23 0.56 11.75
CA TYR A 71 -13.60 0.10 11.78
C TYR A 71 -14.23 0.29 13.17
N SER A 72 -15.55 0.32 13.20
CA SER A 72 -16.36 0.25 14.42
C SER A 72 -17.18 -1.04 14.43
N LYS A 73 -17.42 -1.61 15.61
CA LYS A 73 -18.40 -2.69 15.76
C LYS A 73 -19.79 -2.09 15.66
N GLU A 74 -20.63 -2.59 14.77
CA GLU A 74 -22.05 -2.26 14.77
C GLU A 74 -22.79 -3.22 15.72
N PRO A 75 -23.68 -2.71 16.59
CA PRO A 75 -24.65 -3.54 17.28
C PRO A 75 -25.48 -4.30 16.25
N ILE A 76 -25.87 -5.53 16.57
CA ILE A 76 -26.80 -6.33 15.74
C ILE A 76 -28.04 -5.47 15.48
N PRO A 77 -28.51 -5.36 14.22
CA PRO A 77 -29.65 -4.50 13.89
C PRO A 77 -30.85 -4.91 14.73
N VAL A 78 -31.27 -4.03 15.64
CA VAL A 78 -32.60 -4.09 16.25
C VAL A 78 -33.59 -3.76 15.12
N GLU A 79 -34.71 -4.48 15.02
CA GLU A 79 -35.74 -4.23 14.00
C GLU A 79 -36.02 -2.72 13.86
N GLY A 80 -35.74 -2.16 12.68
CA GLY A 80 -35.86 -0.73 12.39
C GLY A 80 -34.55 0.07 12.32
N GLY A 81 -33.38 -0.57 12.46
CA GLY A 81 -32.06 0.07 12.32
C GLY A 81 -31.68 0.49 10.89
N LEU A 82 -30.66 1.37 10.79
CA LEU A 82 -30.04 1.76 9.52
C LEU A 82 -29.54 0.53 8.73
N PRO A 83 -29.56 0.58 7.38
CA PRO A 83 -29.04 -0.51 6.56
C PRO A 83 -27.55 -0.75 6.88
N PRO A 84 -27.07 -2.01 6.76
CA PRO A 84 -25.69 -2.34 7.03
C PRO A 84 -24.77 -1.49 6.15
N SER A 85 -23.64 -1.06 6.74
CA SER A 85 -22.64 -0.29 6.00
C SER A 85 -22.15 -1.07 4.77
N PRO A 86 -21.93 -0.40 3.62
CA PRO A 86 -21.50 -1.08 2.40
C PRO A 86 -20.15 -1.78 2.64
N PRO A 87 -19.96 -2.96 2.03
CA PRO A 87 -18.72 -3.71 2.18
C PRO A 87 -17.53 -2.91 1.64
N LEU A 88 -16.42 -2.92 2.38
CA LEU A 88 -15.19 -2.26 1.96
C LEU A 88 -14.50 -3.08 0.87
N ALA A 89 -14.61 -2.62 -0.38
CA ALA A 89 -13.88 -3.18 -1.51
C ALA A 89 -12.48 -2.55 -1.61
N LEU A 90 -11.44 -3.31 -1.24
CA LEU A 90 -10.06 -2.86 -1.34
C LEU A 90 -9.44 -3.33 -2.67
N HIS A 91 -8.88 -2.38 -3.41
CA HIS A 91 -8.13 -2.66 -4.65
C HIS A 91 -6.74 -2.04 -4.57
N CYS A 92 -5.73 -2.77 -5.06
CA CYS A 92 -4.37 -2.27 -5.21
C CYS A 92 -4.06 -2.13 -6.70
N LYS A 93 -3.65 -0.93 -7.12
CA LYS A 93 -3.08 -0.70 -8.45
C LYS A 93 -1.72 -0.04 -8.28
N THR A 94 -0.68 -0.73 -8.74
CA THR A 94 0.68 -0.18 -8.78
C THR A 94 0.90 0.42 -10.15
N PHE A 95 1.20 1.72 -10.18
CA PHE A 95 1.51 2.44 -11.40
C PHE A 95 3.01 2.71 -11.41
N MET A 96 3.69 2.18 -12.43
CA MET A 96 5.11 2.44 -12.64
C MET A 96 5.25 3.61 -13.61
N PRO A 97 6.04 4.65 -13.25
CA PRO A 97 6.46 5.67 -14.20
C PRO A 97 7.15 5.02 -15.41
N LEU A 98 6.85 5.51 -16.60
CA LEU A 98 7.55 5.11 -17.81
C LEU A 98 9.00 5.60 -17.74
N GLN A 99 9.95 4.70 -18.02
CA GLN A 99 11.35 5.06 -18.19
C GLN A 99 11.54 5.74 -19.55
N LEU A 100 12.03 6.98 -19.54
CA LEU A 100 12.22 7.82 -20.72
C LEU A 100 13.55 7.55 -21.42
N THR A 101 14.59 7.19 -20.68
CA THR A 101 15.94 6.96 -21.22
C THR A 101 16.40 5.52 -21.00
N ARG A 102 17.02 4.91 -22.02
CA ARG A 102 17.70 3.60 -21.91
C ARG A 102 19.20 3.83 -22.08
N GLY A 103 20.01 3.52 -21.06
CA GLY A 103 21.46 3.74 -21.12
C GLY A 103 22.21 3.42 -19.82
N ILE A 104 23.53 3.67 -19.82
CA ILE A 104 24.47 3.38 -18.72
C ILE A 104 24.34 4.40 -17.56
N PHE A 105 23.70 5.55 -17.81
CA PHE A 105 23.45 6.58 -16.81
C PHE A 105 22.19 6.30 -15.97
N VAL A 106 21.99 7.10 -14.91
CA VAL A 106 20.78 7.04 -14.06
C VAL A 106 19.54 7.15 -14.95
N PRO A 107 18.65 6.15 -14.95
CA PRO A 107 17.45 6.16 -15.79
C PRO A 107 16.54 7.32 -15.40
N GLU A 108 16.10 8.06 -16.41
CA GLU A 108 15.11 9.12 -16.24
C GLU A 108 13.71 8.54 -16.39
N PHE A 109 12.81 8.97 -15.51
CA PHE A 109 11.42 8.51 -15.48
C PHE A 109 10.48 9.68 -15.67
N GLU A 110 9.31 9.41 -16.25
CA GLU A 110 8.28 10.42 -16.39
C GLU A 110 7.80 10.94 -15.01
N SER A 111 7.27 12.16 -15.00
CA SER A 111 6.73 12.75 -13.78
C SER A 111 5.47 12.02 -13.29
N LEU A 112 5.12 12.19 -12.01
CA LEU A 112 3.85 11.68 -11.46
C LEU A 112 2.64 12.20 -12.25
N SER A 113 2.65 13.47 -12.66
CA SER A 113 1.58 14.07 -13.45
C SER A 113 1.44 13.41 -14.83
N ALA A 114 2.56 13.11 -15.49
CA ALA A 114 2.57 12.39 -16.76
C ALA A 114 2.06 10.94 -16.59
N THR A 115 2.54 10.24 -15.55
CA THR A 115 2.10 8.89 -15.17
C THR A 115 0.57 8.86 -14.97
N LYS A 116 0.02 9.83 -14.23
CA LYS A 116 -1.43 9.94 -13.99
C LYS A 116 -2.21 10.18 -15.28
N LYS A 117 -1.82 11.16 -16.10
CA LYS A 117 -2.50 11.47 -17.37
C LYS A 117 -2.52 10.26 -18.32
N ARG A 118 -1.47 9.45 -18.31
CA ARG A 118 -1.35 8.25 -19.14
C ARG A 118 -2.24 7.10 -18.66
N LEU A 119 -2.46 6.96 -17.37
CA LEU A 119 -3.13 5.80 -16.75
C LEU A 119 -4.58 6.07 -16.35
N TRP A 120 -4.98 7.35 -16.30
CA TRP A 120 -6.32 7.78 -15.92
C TRP A 120 -6.87 8.75 -17.00
N PRO A 121 -7.54 8.24 -18.05
CA PRO A 121 -8.24 9.06 -19.03
C PRO A 121 -9.49 9.74 -18.44
#